data_AF-A0A6G0A8P7-F1
#
_entry.id   AF-A0A6G0A8P7-F1
#
_cell.length_a   1.000
_cell.length_b   1.000
_cell.length_c   1.000
_cell.angle_alpha   90.00
_cell.angle_beta   90.00
_cell.angle_gamma   90.00
#
_symmetry.space_group_name_H-M   'P 1'
#
loop_
_entity.id
_entity.type
_entity.pdbx_description
1 polymer ?
#
loop_
_entity_poly.entity_id
_entity_poly.type
_entity_poly.pdbx_seq_one_letter_code
_entity_poly.pdbx_strand_id
1 'polypeptide(L)'
;MGNKALKEYMEVKGYADAARWVYGQALEPGAWTDGQLLTMTEVREVHRMALAPVWAVAPPPNATERETPGSFREHDIQPFPGGMVPPSRVDVPAALSTWLDELTDVVRQARPMEPLASAHGAFERIHPFVDGNGRTGRLLLNVMLVRLGYAPAIIYTRDRDRYLRALHSTDAGEPGPLAELLARAVLDNLYRFIVPAVAGPSRLVPLASLERDDLSEGALRTAANRGRLRAQKGDDGHWRSTKAWVDEYLTARHERRPLSV
;
A
#
# COMPACT_ATOMS: atom_id res chain seq x y z
N MET A 1 -31.88 6.05 0.88
CA MET A 1 -30.74 5.28 1.40
C MET A 1 -30.07 4.36 0.36
N GLY A 2 -30.75 3.87 -0.68
CA GLY A 2 -30.17 2.94 -1.67
C GLY A 2 -29.02 3.49 -2.54
N ASN A 3 -29.06 4.77 -2.93
CA ASN A 3 -28.07 5.33 -3.87
C ASN A 3 -26.66 5.48 -3.26
N LYS A 4 -26.57 5.73 -1.94
CA LYS A 4 -25.30 5.81 -1.21
C LYS A 4 -24.62 4.45 -1.09
N ALA A 5 -25.38 3.41 -0.73
CA ALA A 5 -24.87 2.06 -0.63
C ALA A 5 -24.38 1.51 -1.98
N LEU A 6 -25.08 1.82 -3.07
CA LEU A 6 -24.65 1.43 -4.42
C LEU A 6 -23.33 2.12 -4.82
N LYS A 7 -23.21 3.43 -4.54
CA LYS A 7 -21.96 4.18 -4.78
C LYS A 7 -20.78 3.55 -4.04
N GLU A 8 -20.90 3.35 -2.73
CA GLU A 8 -19.84 2.77 -1.89
C GLU A 8 -19.45 1.37 -2.35
N TYR A 9 -20.43 0.53 -2.72
CA TYR A 9 -20.17 -0.78 -3.29
C TYR A 9 -19.37 -0.70 -4.59
N MET A 10 -19.72 0.21 -5.50
CA MET A 10 -19.01 0.38 -6.77
C MET A 10 -17.60 0.92 -6.59
N GLU A 11 -17.35 1.78 -5.59
CA GLU A 11 -15.99 2.21 -5.22
C GLU A 11 -15.12 1.05 -4.76
N VAL A 12 -15.65 0.20 -3.87
CA VAL A 12 -14.95 -0.99 -3.38
C VAL A 12 -14.70 -1.98 -4.52
N LYS A 13 -15.71 -2.24 -5.35
CA LYS A 13 -15.59 -3.14 -6.50
C LYS A 13 -14.52 -2.65 -7.47
N GLY A 14 -14.57 -1.38 -7.87
CA GLY A 14 -13.59 -0.79 -8.80
C GLY A 14 -12.17 -0.85 -8.25
N TYR A 15 -11.97 -0.49 -6.98
CA TYR A 15 -10.66 -0.60 -6.34
C TYR A 15 -10.15 -2.05 -6.30
N ALA A 16 -11.01 -3.01 -5.96
CA ALA A 16 -10.64 -4.43 -5.90
C ALA A 16 -10.29 -5.01 -7.28
N ASP A 17 -11.04 -4.64 -8.32
CA ASP A 17 -10.76 -5.03 -9.70
C ASP A 17 -9.43 -4.43 -10.18
N ALA A 18 -9.18 -3.14 -9.90
CA ALA A 18 -7.92 -2.48 -10.22
C ALA A 18 -6.73 -3.07 -9.44
N ALA A 19 -6.89 -3.39 -8.16
CA ALA A 19 -5.85 -4.03 -7.36
C ALA A 19 -5.47 -5.41 -7.92
N ARG A 20 -6.46 -6.22 -8.32
CA ARG A 20 -6.21 -7.52 -8.98
C ARG A 20 -5.41 -7.35 -10.27
N TRP A 21 -5.76 -6.36 -11.08
CA TRP A 21 -5.02 -6.05 -12.30
C TRP A 21 -3.59 -5.57 -11.99
N VAL A 22 -3.42 -4.66 -11.04
CA VAL A 22 -2.12 -4.14 -10.58
C VAL A 22 -1.19 -5.27 -10.16
N TYR A 23 -1.68 -6.23 -9.36
CA TYR A 23 -0.85 -7.35 -8.92
C TYR A 23 -0.54 -8.33 -10.05
N GLY A 24 -1.48 -8.55 -10.97
CA GLY A 24 -1.21 -9.33 -12.18
C GLY A 24 -0.13 -8.69 -13.06
N GLN A 25 -0.26 -7.40 -13.37
CA GLN A 25 0.69 -6.63 -14.18
C GLN A 25 2.05 -6.41 -13.51
N ALA A 26 2.11 -6.41 -12.18
CA ALA A 26 3.38 -6.28 -11.49
C ALA A 26 4.18 -7.59 -11.48
N LEU A 27 3.51 -8.75 -11.46
CA LEU A 27 4.14 -10.07 -11.51
C LEU A 27 4.47 -10.51 -12.94
N GLU A 28 3.57 -10.23 -13.88
CA GLU A 28 3.71 -10.56 -15.30
C GLU A 28 3.40 -9.30 -16.14
N PRO A 29 4.38 -8.40 -16.32
CA PRO A 29 4.16 -7.11 -16.98
C PRO A 29 3.73 -7.17 -18.46
N GLY A 30 3.72 -8.36 -19.07
CA GLY A 30 3.25 -8.57 -20.43
C GLY A 30 3.92 -7.64 -21.45
N ALA A 31 3.17 -7.21 -22.47
CA ALA A 31 3.62 -6.26 -23.49
C ALA A 31 3.43 -4.77 -23.10
N TRP A 32 3.05 -4.50 -21.86
CA TRP A 32 2.72 -3.14 -21.39
C TRP A 32 3.91 -2.39 -20.81
N THR A 33 5.08 -3.04 -20.72
CA THR A 33 6.31 -2.42 -20.21
C THR A 33 7.40 -2.40 -21.27
N ASP A 34 8.10 -1.28 -21.35
CA ASP A 34 9.27 -1.03 -22.17
C ASP A 34 10.58 -1.11 -21.36
N GLY A 35 10.49 -1.61 -20.12
CA GLY A 35 11.58 -1.61 -19.14
C GLY A 35 11.48 -0.47 -18.11
N GLN A 36 10.54 0.47 -18.26
CA GLN A 36 10.25 1.48 -17.23
C GLN A 36 9.48 0.88 -16.04
N LEU A 37 9.59 1.53 -14.88
CA LEU A 37 8.90 1.11 -13.66
C LEU A 37 7.38 1.29 -13.75
N LEU A 38 6.93 2.35 -14.43
CA LEU A 38 5.54 2.65 -14.77
C LEU A 38 5.49 3.37 -16.11
N THR A 39 4.38 3.24 -16.83
CA THR A 39 4.11 4.03 -18.04
C THR A 39 2.89 4.94 -17.87
N MET A 40 2.79 5.96 -18.73
CA MET A 40 1.63 6.85 -18.80
C MET A 40 0.31 6.08 -19.01
N THR A 41 0.37 5.01 -19.80
CA THR A 41 -0.78 4.17 -20.09
C THR A 41 -1.27 3.44 -18.83
N GLU A 42 -0.36 2.94 -18.01
CA GLU A 42 -0.69 2.31 -16.74
C GLU A 42 -1.30 3.29 -15.75
N VAL A 43 -0.80 4.53 -15.69
CA VAL A 43 -1.39 5.60 -14.85
C VAL A 43 -2.86 5.81 -15.19
N ARG A 44 -3.17 5.93 -16.48
CA ARG A 44 -4.55 6.13 -16.96
C ARG A 44 -5.41 4.89 -16.73
N GLU A 45 -4.85 3.71 -16.98
CA GLU A 45 -5.59 2.45 -16.86
C GLU A 45 -5.93 2.11 -15.41
N VAL A 46 -5.00 2.27 -14.48
CA VAL A 46 -5.25 2.08 -13.04
C VAL A 46 -6.38 3.00 -12.58
N HIS A 47 -6.34 4.28 -12.96
CA HIS A 47 -7.41 5.21 -12.63
C HIS A 47 -8.73 4.78 -13.27
N ARG A 48 -8.73 4.45 -14.56
CA ARG A 48 -9.93 4.01 -15.29
C ARG A 48 -10.57 2.80 -14.61
N MET A 49 -9.80 1.76 -14.29
CA MET A 49 -10.32 0.56 -13.63
C MET A 49 -10.87 0.85 -12.24
N ALA A 50 -10.16 1.67 -11.46
CA ALA A 50 -10.57 1.99 -10.09
C ALA A 50 -11.85 2.83 -10.04
N LEU A 51 -12.05 3.72 -11.01
CA LEU A 51 -13.10 4.74 -10.96
C LEU A 51 -14.29 4.43 -11.88
N ALA A 52 -14.13 3.68 -12.98
CA ALA A 52 -15.21 3.43 -13.95
C ALA A 52 -16.50 2.86 -13.32
N PRO A 53 -16.46 1.90 -12.37
CA PRO A 53 -17.69 1.38 -11.78
C PRO A 53 -18.48 2.44 -10.99
N VAL A 54 -17.80 3.28 -10.19
CA VAL A 54 -18.47 4.35 -9.44
C VAL A 54 -18.91 5.49 -10.36
N TRP A 55 -18.12 5.79 -11.40
CA TRP A 55 -18.45 6.85 -12.36
C TRP A 55 -19.75 6.57 -13.11
N ALA A 56 -20.04 5.30 -13.40
CA ALA A 56 -21.25 4.89 -14.09
C ALA A 56 -22.54 5.12 -13.27
N VAL A 57 -22.43 5.17 -11.94
CA VAL A 57 -23.59 5.32 -11.03
C VAL A 57 -23.63 6.66 -10.31
N ALA A 58 -22.49 7.29 -10.11
CA ALA A 58 -22.31 8.52 -9.34
C ALA A 58 -21.05 9.28 -9.82
N PRO A 59 -21.09 9.87 -11.04
CA PRO A 59 -19.98 10.68 -11.54
C PRO A 59 -19.75 11.91 -10.63
N PRO A 60 -18.51 12.42 -10.53
CA PRO A 60 -18.24 13.63 -9.75
C PRO A 60 -19.06 14.81 -10.28
N PRO A 61 -19.67 15.62 -9.41
CA PRO A 61 -20.57 16.70 -9.82
C PRO A 61 -19.85 17.83 -10.57
N ASN A 62 -18.53 17.93 -10.42
CA ASN A 62 -17.68 18.93 -11.06
C ASN A 62 -16.93 18.40 -12.29
N ALA A 63 -17.15 17.14 -12.70
CA ALA A 63 -16.50 16.60 -13.88
C ALA A 63 -17.17 17.11 -15.16
N THR A 64 -16.36 17.52 -16.15
CA THR A 64 -16.84 17.77 -17.52
C THR A 64 -17.05 16.45 -18.28
N GLU A 65 -17.70 16.52 -19.45
CA GLU A 65 -17.89 15.36 -20.33
C GLU A 65 -16.58 14.72 -20.79
N ARG A 66 -15.47 15.47 -20.76
CA ARG A 66 -14.13 14.99 -21.16
C ARG A 66 -13.30 14.47 -19.99
N GLU A 67 -13.69 14.79 -18.75
CA GLU A 67 -13.05 14.32 -17.53
C GLU A 67 -13.58 12.94 -17.10
N THR A 68 -13.49 11.97 -17.99
CA THR A 68 -13.91 10.58 -17.74
C THR A 68 -12.82 9.78 -17.01
N PRO A 69 -13.13 8.60 -16.45
CA PRO A 69 -12.13 7.73 -15.85
C PRO A 69 -10.93 7.46 -16.79
N GLY A 70 -9.75 7.89 -16.38
CA GLY A 70 -8.49 7.74 -17.12
C GLY A 70 -8.08 9.00 -17.90
N SER A 71 -8.97 9.97 -18.02
CA SER A 71 -8.69 11.30 -18.58
C SER A 71 -8.22 12.26 -17.50
N PHE A 72 -7.28 13.13 -17.84
CA PHE A 72 -6.82 14.19 -16.93
C PHE A 72 -7.86 15.29 -16.78
N ARG A 73 -7.75 16.04 -15.69
CA ARG A 73 -8.62 17.19 -15.43
C ARG A 73 -8.43 18.31 -16.46
N GLU A 74 -9.53 18.96 -16.82
CA GLU A 74 -9.65 20.12 -17.70
C GLU A 74 -9.86 21.43 -16.94
N HIS A 75 -9.78 21.40 -15.60
CA HIS A 75 -9.84 22.59 -14.76
C HIS A 75 -8.78 22.55 -13.65
N ASP A 76 -8.49 23.73 -13.10
CA ASP A 76 -7.54 23.88 -11.99
C ASP A 76 -8.21 23.52 -10.66
N ILE A 77 -7.45 22.86 -9.80
CA ILE A 77 -7.89 22.45 -8.47
C ILE A 77 -7.54 23.55 -7.48
N GLN A 78 -8.47 23.85 -6.58
CA GLN A 78 -8.23 24.81 -5.51
C GLN A 78 -7.11 24.33 -4.58
N PRO A 79 -6.36 25.25 -3.95
CA PRO A 79 -5.39 24.89 -2.92
C PRO A 79 -5.98 23.99 -1.84
N PHE A 80 -5.24 22.95 -1.45
CA PHE A 80 -5.65 22.09 -0.36
C PHE A 80 -5.51 22.82 0.99
N PRO A 81 -6.24 22.40 2.05
CA PRO A 81 -6.15 23.03 3.37
C PRO A 81 -4.73 23.11 3.97
N GLY A 82 -3.80 22.26 3.51
CA GLY A 82 -2.39 22.26 3.90
C GLY A 82 -1.50 23.23 3.12
N GLY A 83 -2.06 24.03 2.20
CA GLY A 83 -1.31 24.99 1.38
C GLY A 83 -0.69 24.40 0.11
N MET A 84 -0.76 23.07 -0.09
CA MET A 84 -0.34 22.44 -1.34
C MET A 84 -1.24 22.89 -2.49
N VAL A 85 -0.62 23.37 -3.57
CA VAL A 85 -1.29 23.83 -4.79
C VAL A 85 -0.87 22.90 -5.94
N PRO A 86 -1.81 22.15 -6.54
CA PRO A 86 -1.51 21.38 -7.74
C PRO A 86 -1.07 22.26 -8.91
N PRO A 87 -0.31 21.74 -9.88
CA PRO A 87 0.06 22.46 -11.09
C PRO A 87 -1.18 22.91 -11.89
N SER A 88 -1.04 23.83 -12.84
CA SER A 88 -2.16 24.14 -13.74
C SER A 88 -2.50 22.91 -14.59
N ARG A 89 -3.77 22.78 -14.99
CA ARG A 89 -4.26 21.70 -15.85
C ARG A 89 -3.44 21.54 -17.13
N VAL A 90 -2.89 22.65 -17.66
CA VAL A 90 -2.12 22.66 -18.90
C VAL A 90 -0.74 22.02 -18.70
N ASP A 91 -0.24 22.04 -17.46
CA ASP A 91 1.07 21.51 -17.09
C ASP A 91 0.98 20.04 -16.62
N VAL A 92 -0.21 19.54 -16.28
CA VAL A 92 -0.41 18.15 -15.79
C VAL A 92 0.22 17.09 -16.70
N PRO A 93 0.01 17.10 -18.04
CA PRO A 93 0.61 16.09 -18.90
C PRO A 93 2.14 16.13 -18.87
N ALA A 94 2.73 17.32 -18.89
CA ALA A 94 4.18 17.50 -18.85
C ALA A 94 4.75 17.06 -17.49
N ALA A 95 4.12 17.47 -16.38
CA ALA A 95 4.52 17.10 -15.04
C ALA A 95 4.47 15.58 -14.81
N LEU A 96 3.47 14.88 -15.35
CA LEU A 96 3.42 13.42 -15.30
C LEU A 96 4.49 12.76 -16.15
N SER A 97 4.80 13.29 -17.33
CA SER A 97 5.91 12.77 -18.14
C SER A 97 7.25 12.88 -17.40
N THR A 98 7.53 14.06 -16.82
CA THR A 98 8.71 14.26 -15.98
C THR A 98 8.74 13.30 -14.80
N TRP A 99 7.61 13.16 -14.09
CA TRP A 99 7.50 12.22 -12.98
C TRP A 99 7.81 10.78 -13.40
N LEU A 100 7.29 10.32 -14.54
CA LEU A 100 7.58 8.97 -15.07
C LEU A 100 9.07 8.79 -15.39
N ASP A 101 9.70 9.78 -16.00
CA ASP A 101 11.14 9.73 -16.34
C ASP A 101 11.99 9.60 -15.06
N GLU A 102 11.65 10.36 -14.01
CA GLU A 102 12.31 10.35 -12.70
C GLU A 102 12.19 8.99 -11.96
N LEU A 103 11.17 8.18 -12.26
CA LEU A 103 11.05 6.83 -11.68
C LEU A 103 12.21 5.90 -12.08
N THR A 104 12.90 6.19 -13.19
CA THR A 104 14.07 5.41 -13.63
C THR A 104 15.18 5.41 -12.58
N ASP A 105 15.35 6.52 -11.87
CA ASP A 105 16.38 6.64 -10.84
C ASP A 105 16.00 5.91 -9.54
N VAL A 106 14.71 5.75 -9.26
CA VAL A 106 14.21 4.95 -8.11
C VAL A 106 14.69 3.51 -8.20
N VAL A 107 14.61 2.90 -9.39
CA VAL A 107 14.99 1.50 -9.64
C VAL A 107 16.48 1.24 -9.39
N ARG A 108 17.32 2.28 -9.54
CA ARG A 108 18.77 2.17 -9.40
C ARG A 108 19.25 2.25 -7.95
N GLN A 109 18.39 2.58 -7.00
CA GLN A 109 18.79 2.80 -5.60
C GLN A 109 18.71 1.53 -4.76
N ALA A 110 19.75 1.28 -3.95
CA ALA A 110 19.80 0.14 -3.02
C ALA A 110 18.77 0.22 -1.87
N ARG A 111 18.29 1.43 -1.54
CA ARG A 111 17.29 1.68 -0.49
C ARG A 111 16.16 2.54 -1.07
N PRO A 112 15.21 1.95 -1.80
CA PRO A 112 14.27 2.71 -2.60
C PRO A 112 13.14 3.37 -1.81
N MET A 113 13.11 3.28 -0.46
CA MET A 113 11.93 3.71 0.29
C MET A 113 11.71 5.22 0.36
N GLU A 114 12.76 6.01 0.54
CA GLU A 114 12.67 7.47 0.42
C GLU A 114 12.37 7.91 -1.02
N PRO A 115 13.05 7.39 -2.06
CA PRO A 115 12.68 7.67 -3.45
C PRO A 115 11.23 7.30 -3.79
N LEU A 116 10.73 6.15 -3.33
CA LEU A 116 9.34 5.73 -3.54
C LEU A 116 8.35 6.65 -2.80
N ALA A 117 8.70 7.10 -1.60
CA ALA A 117 7.90 8.07 -0.86
C ALA A 117 7.85 9.41 -1.59
N SER A 118 8.98 9.91 -2.08
CA SER A 118 9.06 11.13 -2.90
C SER A 118 8.25 11.00 -4.18
N ALA A 119 8.39 9.88 -4.91
CA ALA A 119 7.63 9.61 -6.13
C ALA A 119 6.12 9.56 -5.86
N HIS A 120 5.69 8.90 -4.79
CA HIS A 120 4.29 8.84 -4.38
C HIS A 120 3.74 10.23 -4.01
N GLY A 121 4.50 10.99 -3.22
CA GLY A 121 4.15 12.37 -2.86
C GLY A 121 4.06 13.28 -4.08
N ALA A 122 4.98 13.14 -5.04
CA ALA A 122 4.96 13.89 -6.30
C ALA A 122 3.69 13.62 -7.12
N PHE A 123 3.28 12.36 -7.25
CA PHE A 123 2.03 12.03 -7.93
C PHE A 123 0.80 12.66 -7.25
N GLU A 124 0.69 12.56 -5.91
CA GLU A 124 -0.41 13.14 -5.16
C GLU A 124 -0.47 14.67 -5.30
N ARG A 125 0.70 15.34 -5.40
CA ARG A 125 0.85 16.77 -5.63
C ARG A 125 0.49 17.20 -7.05
N ILE A 126 0.86 16.41 -8.07
CA ILE A 126 0.46 16.67 -9.47
C ILE A 126 -1.07 16.67 -9.59
N HIS A 127 -1.72 15.76 -8.86
CA HIS A 127 -3.18 15.64 -8.76
C HIS A 127 -3.87 15.64 -10.14
N PRO A 128 -3.56 14.66 -11.01
CA PRO A 128 -3.87 14.74 -12.44
C PRO A 128 -5.35 14.51 -12.79
N PHE A 129 -6.13 13.92 -11.90
CA PHE A 129 -7.54 13.56 -12.14
C PHE A 129 -8.49 14.48 -11.35
N VAL A 130 -9.77 14.54 -11.76
CA VAL A 130 -10.80 15.34 -11.05
C VAL A 130 -11.25 14.71 -9.73
N ASP A 131 -11.21 13.38 -9.63
CA ASP A 131 -11.43 12.60 -8.39
C ASP A 131 -10.54 11.35 -8.44
N GLY A 132 -10.36 10.66 -7.31
CA GLY A 132 -9.73 9.35 -7.28
C GLY A 132 -8.21 9.36 -7.24
N ASN A 133 -7.57 10.53 -7.17
CA ASN A 133 -6.10 10.66 -7.10
C ASN A 133 -5.50 9.82 -5.97
N GLY A 134 -5.97 9.95 -4.74
CA GLY A 134 -5.45 9.17 -3.62
C GLY A 134 -5.61 7.65 -3.77
N ARG A 135 -6.72 7.19 -4.38
CA ARG A 135 -6.94 5.76 -4.65
C ARG A 135 -5.96 5.25 -5.71
N THR A 136 -5.80 6.02 -6.78
CA THR A 136 -4.90 5.74 -7.89
C THR A 136 -3.44 5.77 -7.45
N GLY A 137 -3.02 6.79 -6.70
CA GLY A 137 -1.66 6.94 -6.19
C GLY A 137 -1.24 5.76 -5.32
N ARG A 138 -2.11 5.31 -4.40
CA ARG A 138 -1.84 4.09 -3.60
C ARG A 138 -1.76 2.81 -4.44
N LEU A 139 -2.54 2.71 -5.51
CA LEU A 139 -2.45 1.57 -6.44
C LEU A 139 -1.15 1.62 -7.24
N LEU A 140 -0.76 2.78 -7.76
CA LEU A 140 0.51 2.98 -8.47
C LEU A 140 1.71 2.73 -7.57
N LEU A 141 1.68 3.20 -6.32
CA LEU A 141 2.66 2.85 -5.30
C LEU A 141 2.81 1.33 -5.16
N ASN A 142 1.70 0.60 -5.12
CA ASN A 142 1.73 -0.85 -5.01
C ASN A 142 2.25 -1.54 -6.27
N VAL A 143 1.98 -1.02 -7.47
CA VAL A 143 2.63 -1.50 -8.71
C VAL A 143 4.15 -1.37 -8.57
N MET A 144 4.63 -0.17 -8.20
CA MET A 144 6.06 0.10 -8.04
C MET A 144 6.71 -0.81 -7.00
N LEU A 145 6.08 -0.96 -5.82
CA LEU A 145 6.58 -1.83 -4.75
C LEU A 145 6.71 -3.28 -5.21
N VAL A 146 5.67 -3.83 -5.84
CA VAL A 146 5.67 -5.23 -6.26
C VAL A 146 6.70 -5.47 -7.37
N ARG A 147 6.83 -4.56 -8.35
CA ARG A 147 7.87 -4.62 -9.38
C ARG A 147 9.30 -4.59 -8.82
N LEU A 148 9.48 -3.90 -7.69
CA LEU A 148 10.74 -3.84 -6.96
C LEU A 148 10.92 -5.00 -5.94
N GLY A 149 9.99 -5.96 -5.90
CA GLY A 149 10.07 -7.15 -5.04
C GLY A 149 9.59 -6.94 -3.59
N TYR A 150 8.91 -5.83 -3.31
CA TYR A 150 8.34 -5.54 -1.99
C TYR A 150 6.88 -6.02 -1.90
N ALA A 151 6.46 -6.37 -0.69
CA ALA A 151 5.04 -6.59 -0.42
C ALA A 151 4.25 -5.29 -0.63
N PRO A 152 2.98 -5.34 -1.07
CA PRO A 152 2.14 -4.15 -1.16
C PRO A 152 2.03 -3.42 0.18
N ALA A 153 1.95 -2.09 0.15
CA ALA A 153 1.70 -1.27 1.33
C ALA A 153 0.19 -1.09 1.55
N ILE A 154 -0.28 -1.41 2.76
CA ILE A 154 -1.68 -1.18 3.18
C ILE A 154 -1.71 -0.02 4.17
N ILE A 155 -2.25 1.12 3.75
CA ILE A 155 -2.45 2.30 4.60
C ILE A 155 -3.87 2.25 5.17
N TYR A 156 -4.00 1.98 6.46
CA TYR A 156 -5.30 1.86 7.12
C TYR A 156 -5.97 3.22 7.35
N THR A 157 -7.30 3.24 7.40
CA THR A 157 -8.08 4.46 7.67
C THR A 157 -7.69 5.15 8.97
N ARG A 158 -7.33 4.39 10.01
CA ARG A 158 -6.84 4.92 11.30
C ARG A 158 -5.53 5.72 11.17
N ASP A 159 -4.74 5.45 10.13
CA ASP A 159 -3.44 6.09 9.89
C ASP A 159 -3.57 7.31 8.96
N ARG A 160 -4.79 7.67 8.55
CA ARG A 160 -5.05 8.75 7.58
C ARG A 160 -4.36 10.05 7.94
N ASP A 161 -4.48 10.50 9.19
CA ASP A 161 -3.92 11.79 9.59
C ASP A 161 -2.39 11.76 9.63
N ARG A 162 -1.80 10.61 10.01
CA ARG A 162 -0.35 10.41 9.95
C ARG A 162 0.13 10.43 8.51
N TYR A 163 -0.59 9.76 7.61
CA TYR A 163 -0.29 9.73 6.19
C TYR A 163 -0.36 11.13 5.55
N LEU A 164 -1.40 11.92 5.84
CA LEU A 164 -1.50 13.29 5.33
C LEU A 164 -0.38 14.20 5.86
N ARG A 165 -0.01 14.10 7.14
CA ARG A 165 1.14 14.84 7.67
C ARG A 165 2.46 14.45 7.00
N ALA A 166 2.63 13.15 6.71
CA ALA A 166 3.81 12.65 6.03
C ALA A 166 3.88 13.12 4.56
N LEU A 167 2.74 13.23 3.87
CA LEU A 167 2.67 13.86 2.54
C LEU A 167 3.08 15.34 2.61
N HIS A 168 2.56 16.11 3.55
CA HIS A 168 2.96 17.52 3.71
C HIS A 168 4.46 17.68 4.00
N SER A 169 5.03 16.78 4.81
CA SER A 169 6.49 16.74 5.03
C SER A 169 7.25 16.47 3.73
N THR A 170 6.75 15.55 2.91
CA THR A 170 7.34 15.22 1.61
C THR A 170 7.28 16.43 0.65
N ASP A 171 6.19 17.18 0.65
CA ASP A 171 6.06 18.42 -0.13
C ASP A 171 7.05 19.51 0.33
N ALA A 172 7.49 19.47 1.58
CA ALA A 172 8.53 20.34 2.11
C ALA A 172 9.97 19.82 1.85
N GLY A 173 10.12 18.74 1.08
CA GLY A 173 11.42 18.14 0.77
C GLY A 173 11.91 17.09 1.77
N GLU A 174 11.08 16.70 2.74
CA GLU A 174 11.41 15.77 3.81
C GLU A 174 10.59 14.47 3.67
N PRO A 175 11.00 13.51 2.81
CA PRO A 175 10.25 12.28 2.53
C PRO A 175 10.35 11.23 3.64
N GLY A 176 11.30 11.39 4.58
CA GLY A 176 11.59 10.40 5.63
C GLY A 176 10.36 9.91 6.41
N PRO A 177 9.46 10.79 6.89
CA PRO A 177 8.26 10.35 7.61
C PRO A 177 7.31 9.49 6.76
N LEU A 178 7.20 9.78 5.46
CA LEU A 178 6.39 9.00 4.54
C LEU A 178 7.09 7.67 4.23
N ALA A 179 8.39 7.69 3.97
CA ALA A 179 9.20 6.49 3.75
C ALA A 179 9.10 5.51 4.93
N GLU A 180 9.18 6.01 6.17
CA GLU A 180 9.01 5.19 7.37
C GLU A 180 7.61 4.57 7.45
N LEU A 181 6.57 5.36 7.18
CA LEU A 181 5.19 4.89 7.17
C LEU A 181 5.00 3.78 6.11
N LEU A 182 5.53 3.97 4.90
CA LEU A 182 5.46 2.99 3.83
C LEU A 182 6.25 1.73 4.18
N ALA A 183 7.47 1.85 4.69
CA ALA A 183 8.29 0.70 5.09
C ALA A 183 7.60 -0.14 6.18
N ARG A 184 6.96 0.50 7.16
CA ARG A 184 6.14 -0.18 8.17
C ARG A 184 4.94 -0.88 7.54
N ALA A 185 4.20 -0.21 6.67
CA ALA A 185 3.05 -0.80 5.99
C ALA A 185 3.44 -2.02 5.13
N VAL A 186 4.60 -1.98 4.48
CA VAL A 186 5.15 -3.11 3.72
C VAL A 186 5.51 -4.27 4.65
N LEU A 187 6.25 -4.01 5.74
CA LEU A 187 6.63 -5.04 6.71
C LEU A 187 5.43 -5.67 7.40
N ASP A 188 4.46 -4.86 7.81
CA ASP A 188 3.23 -5.32 8.43
C ASP A 188 2.46 -6.24 7.48
N ASN A 189 2.32 -5.86 6.21
CA ASN A 189 1.65 -6.70 5.22
C ASN A 189 2.42 -8.00 4.94
N LEU A 190 3.75 -7.91 4.81
CA LEU A 190 4.63 -9.06 4.62
C LEU A 190 4.47 -10.08 5.75
N TYR A 191 4.53 -9.63 7.00
CA TYR A 191 4.46 -10.53 8.15
C TYR A 191 3.04 -11.01 8.46
N ARG A 192 2.03 -10.18 8.26
CA ARG A 192 0.66 -10.55 8.60
C ARG A 192 0.02 -11.48 7.57
N PHE A 193 0.33 -11.32 6.29
CA PHE A 193 -0.40 -12.01 5.23
C PHE A 193 0.49 -12.88 4.35
N ILE A 194 1.66 -12.39 3.94
CA ILE A 194 2.48 -13.09 2.94
C ILE A 194 3.29 -14.23 3.58
N VAL A 195 4.08 -13.94 4.60
CA VAL A 195 4.92 -14.94 5.28
C VAL A 195 4.10 -16.13 5.80
N PRO A 196 2.95 -15.94 6.47
CA PRO A 196 2.12 -17.05 6.94
C PRO A 196 1.59 -17.91 5.79
N ALA A 197 1.27 -17.30 4.64
CA ALA A 197 0.74 -18.02 3.48
C ALA A 197 1.80 -18.89 2.78
N VAL A 198 3.08 -18.49 2.79
CA VAL A 198 4.17 -19.19 2.07
C VAL A 198 5.04 -20.09 2.93
N ALA A 199 5.03 -19.92 4.26
CA ALA A 199 5.95 -20.61 5.16
C ALA A 199 5.56 -22.06 5.48
N GLY A 200 4.28 -22.41 5.40
CA GLY A 200 3.79 -23.71 5.90
C GLY A 200 3.99 -23.88 7.42
N PRO A 201 3.69 -25.05 7.98
CA PRO A 201 3.66 -25.23 9.44
C PRO A 201 5.05 -25.26 10.10
N SER A 202 6.09 -25.62 9.35
CA SER A 202 7.40 -26.03 9.90
C SER A 202 8.54 -25.05 9.62
N ARG A 203 8.34 -24.02 8.78
CA ARG A 203 9.40 -23.05 8.48
C ARG A 203 9.52 -22.04 9.61
N LEU A 204 10.76 -21.69 9.97
CA LEU A 204 11.04 -20.62 10.91
C LEU A 204 10.69 -19.27 10.30
N VAL A 205 9.80 -18.54 10.94
CA VAL A 205 9.36 -17.21 10.55
C VAL A 205 9.47 -16.24 11.73
N PRO A 206 9.59 -14.93 11.48
CA PRO A 206 9.56 -13.92 12.54
C PRO A 206 8.34 -14.09 13.44
N LEU A 207 8.49 -13.85 14.74
CA LEU A 207 7.38 -13.98 15.69
C LEU A 207 6.19 -13.07 15.33
N ALA A 208 6.43 -11.91 14.74
CA ALA A 208 5.39 -11.01 14.22
C ALA A 208 4.46 -11.71 13.20
N SER A 209 4.97 -12.69 12.45
CA SER A 209 4.16 -13.46 11.49
C SER A 209 3.32 -14.57 12.13
N LEU A 210 3.47 -14.79 13.44
CA LEU A 210 2.76 -15.84 14.18
C LEU A 210 1.74 -15.27 15.17
N GLU A 211 1.50 -13.96 15.13
CA GLU A 211 0.48 -13.29 15.94
C GLU A 211 -0.93 -13.84 15.66
N ARG A 212 -1.76 -13.82 16.70
CA ARG A 212 -3.20 -14.11 16.66
C ARG A 212 -3.94 -13.03 17.43
N ASP A 213 -5.25 -12.96 17.26
CA ASP A 213 -6.09 -11.98 17.95
C ASP A 213 -5.93 -12.02 19.48
N ASP A 214 -5.60 -13.19 20.05
CA ASP A 214 -5.38 -13.42 21.48
C ASP A 214 -3.89 -13.57 21.87
N LEU A 215 -2.96 -13.40 20.92
CA LEU A 215 -1.54 -13.69 21.10
C LEU A 215 -0.66 -12.72 20.33
N SER A 216 -0.09 -11.74 21.04
CA SER A 216 0.83 -10.75 20.46
C SER A 216 2.27 -11.28 20.31
N GLU A 217 3.04 -10.63 19.42
CA GLU A 217 4.47 -10.87 19.23
C GLU A 217 5.23 -10.68 20.56
N GLY A 218 4.84 -9.67 21.34
CA GLY A 218 5.41 -9.43 22.66
C GLY A 218 5.25 -10.64 23.59
N ALA A 219 4.05 -11.23 23.62
CA ALA A 219 3.79 -12.43 24.42
C ALA A 219 4.59 -13.65 23.91
N LEU A 220 4.65 -13.85 22.59
CA LEU A 220 5.47 -14.88 21.95
C LEU A 220 6.95 -14.72 22.30
N ARG A 221 7.47 -13.48 22.24
CA ARG A 221 8.86 -13.15 22.57
C ARG A 221 9.17 -13.42 24.04
N THR A 222 8.27 -13.05 24.94
CA THR A 222 8.39 -13.39 26.37
C THR A 222 8.39 -14.91 26.58
N ALA A 223 7.53 -15.66 25.89
CA ALA A 223 7.49 -17.12 25.97
C ALA A 223 8.78 -17.77 25.45
N ALA A 224 9.33 -17.28 24.34
CA ALA A 224 10.60 -17.73 23.77
C ALA A 224 11.77 -17.45 24.73
N ASN A 225 11.88 -16.23 25.25
CA ASN A 225 12.91 -15.86 26.22
C ASN A 225 12.85 -16.70 27.51
N ARG A 226 11.65 -17.13 27.92
CA ARG A 226 11.43 -18.00 29.08
C ARG A 226 11.60 -19.50 28.78
N GLY A 227 12.01 -19.86 27.56
CA GLY A 227 12.14 -21.25 27.11
C GLY A 227 10.83 -22.02 27.03
N ARG A 228 9.68 -21.34 27.07
CA ARG A 228 8.34 -21.96 27.02
C ARG A 228 7.85 -22.19 25.59
N LEU A 229 8.33 -21.38 24.67
CA LEU A 229 8.10 -21.51 23.23
C LEU A 229 9.42 -21.90 22.58
N ARG A 230 9.41 -22.96 21.75
CA ARG A 230 10.56 -23.30 20.91
C ARG A 230 10.75 -22.18 19.89
N ALA A 231 11.93 -21.59 19.86
CA ALA A 231 12.28 -20.48 18.98
C ALA A 231 13.80 -20.43 18.77
N GLN A 232 14.22 -19.79 17.69
CA GLN A 232 15.62 -19.54 17.37
C GLN A 232 15.83 -18.04 17.21
N LYS A 233 16.94 -17.51 17.74
CA LYS A 233 17.34 -16.13 17.51
C LYS A 233 18.32 -16.13 16.34
N GLY A 234 18.00 -15.42 15.27
CA GLY A 234 18.89 -15.29 14.12
C GLY A 234 20.07 -14.37 14.42
N ASP A 235 21.05 -14.37 13.51
CA ASP A 235 22.25 -13.52 13.60
C ASP A 235 21.91 -12.02 13.53
N ASP A 236 20.76 -11.69 12.96
CA ASP A 236 20.16 -10.35 12.93
C ASP A 236 19.48 -9.95 14.26
N GLY A 237 19.60 -10.79 15.30
CA GLY A 237 19.01 -10.57 16.62
C GLY A 237 17.51 -10.81 16.71
N HIS A 238 16.84 -11.20 15.61
CA HIS A 238 15.40 -11.40 15.58
C HIS A 238 15.00 -12.83 15.95
N TRP A 239 13.98 -12.95 16.79
CA TRP A 239 13.40 -14.23 17.18
C TRP A 239 12.52 -14.79 16.05
N ARG A 240 12.65 -16.09 15.83
CA ARG A 240 11.88 -16.86 14.85
C ARG A 240 11.34 -18.14 15.49
N SER A 241 10.14 -18.54 15.10
CA SER A 241 9.53 -19.81 15.52
C SER A 241 8.75 -20.42 14.35
N THR A 242 8.13 -21.56 14.55
CA THR A 242 7.27 -22.21 13.54
C THR A 242 5.82 -22.14 13.99
N LYS A 243 4.88 -22.22 13.04
CA LYS A 243 3.45 -22.27 13.36
C LYS A 243 3.14 -23.49 14.23
N ALA A 244 3.73 -24.65 13.92
CA ALA A 244 3.57 -25.87 14.70
C ALA A 244 4.01 -25.70 16.16
N TRP A 245 5.15 -25.06 16.41
CA TRP A 245 5.63 -24.83 17.78
C TRP A 245 4.76 -23.84 18.57
N VAL A 246 4.17 -22.86 17.90
CA VAL A 246 3.19 -21.96 18.54
C VAL A 246 1.89 -22.71 18.86
N ASP A 247 1.39 -23.57 17.97
CA ASP A 247 0.21 -24.41 18.21
C ASP A 247 0.43 -25.39 19.38
N GLU A 248 1.59 -26.03 19.44
CA GLU A 248 2.02 -26.89 20.56
C GLU A 248 2.06 -26.11 21.88
N TYR A 249 2.69 -24.92 21.86
CA TYR A 249 2.78 -24.03 23.02
C TYR A 249 1.40 -23.61 23.54
N LEU A 250 0.47 -23.26 22.65
CA LEU A 250 -0.89 -22.86 23.02
C LEU A 250 -1.66 -24.03 23.62
N THR A 251 -1.61 -25.20 22.99
CA THR A 251 -2.27 -26.41 23.50
C THR A 251 -1.81 -26.72 24.92
N ALA A 252 -0.49 -26.75 25.15
CA ALA A 252 0.09 -26.98 26.48
C ALA A 252 -0.25 -25.88 27.50
N ARG A 253 -0.45 -24.62 27.05
CA ARG A 253 -0.90 -23.51 27.90
C ARG A 253 -2.35 -23.70 28.35
N HIS A 254 -3.22 -24.23 27.49
CA HIS A 254 -4.62 -24.49 27.81
C HIS A 254 -4.80 -25.70 28.74
N GLU A 255 -4.02 -26.77 28.57
CA GLU A 255 -4.04 -27.93 29.46
C GLU A 255 -3.60 -27.63 30.90
N ARG A 256 -2.71 -26.63 31.07
CA ARG A 256 -2.27 -26.15 32.40
C ARG A 256 -3.27 -25.24 33.10
N ARG A 257 -4.44 -24.99 32.50
CA ARG A 257 -5.53 -24.19 33.06
C ARG A 257 -6.75 -25.08 33.40
N PRO A 258 -6.68 -26.05 34.33
CA PRO A 258 -7.89 -26.68 34.84
C PRO A 258 -8.64 -25.70 35.77
N LEU A 259 -9.97 -25.78 35.70
CA LEU A 259 -10.97 -24.97 36.39
C LEU A 259 -10.61 -24.66 37.85
N SER A 260 -10.53 -23.37 38.19
CA SER A 260 -10.76 -22.93 39.57
C SER A 260 -12.26 -23.00 39.85
N VAL A 261 -12.59 -23.82 40.84
CA VAL A 261 -13.89 -24.10 41.48
C VAL A 261 -14.74 -22.84 41.67
#